data_AF-A0ABD2YX72-F1
#
_entry.id   AF-A0ABD2YX72-F1
#
_cell.length_a   1.000
_cell.length_b   1.000
_cell.length_c   1.000
_cell.angle_alpha   90.00
_cell.angle_beta   90.00
_cell.angle_gamma   90.00
#
_symmetry.space_group_name_H-M   'P 1'
#
loop_
_entity.id
_entity.type
_entity.pdbx_description
1 polymer ?
#
loop_
_entity_poly.entity_id
_entity_poly.type
_entity_poly.pdbx_seq_one_letter_code
_entity_poly.pdbx_strand_id
1 'polypeptide(L)'
;MEMMYKDVIKALREKGLEEDPRNYLTFFCLGNQEVKKSGEYEPSEKPEPDSDYIRAQEARRFMIYVHTKMMIVDEYIIIGSANINQRSMDGSRDSEIAMPATSSGDQAAS
;
A
#
# COMPACT_ATOMS: atom_id res chain seq x y z
N MET A 1 -2.26 10.21 -8.05
CA MET A 1 -1.75 10.98 -6.89
C MET A 1 -1.79 12.48 -7.13
N GLU A 2 -1.36 12.98 -8.29
CA GLU A 2 -1.28 14.42 -8.59
C GLU A 2 -2.57 15.20 -8.31
N MET A 3 -3.74 14.70 -8.77
CA MET A 3 -5.03 15.35 -8.53
C MET A 3 -5.32 15.51 -7.02
N MET A 4 -5.11 14.45 -6.22
CA MET A 4 -5.32 14.50 -4.78
C MET A 4 -4.40 15.52 -4.09
N TYR A 5 -3.11 15.56 -4.47
CA TYR A 5 -2.19 16.55 -3.92
C TYR A 5 -2.57 17.99 -4.30
N LYS A 6 -3.08 18.22 -5.52
CA LYS A 6 -3.59 19.55 -5.93
C LYS A 6 -4.74 20.00 -5.03
N ASP A 7 -5.65 19.10 -4.69
CA ASP A 7 -6.78 19.42 -3.82
C ASP A 7 -6.33 19.76 -2.39
N VAL A 8 -5.42 18.97 -1.82
CA VAL A 8 -4.82 19.25 -0.50
C VAL A 8 -4.11 20.62 -0.51
N ILE A 9 -3.25 20.86 -1.50
CA ILE A 9 -2.49 22.11 -1.62
C ILE A 9 -3.43 23.31 -1.77
N LYS A 10 -4.48 23.18 -2.58
CA LYS A 10 -5.48 24.23 -2.76
C LYS A 10 -6.16 24.56 -1.43
N ALA A 11 -6.60 23.54 -0.69
CA ALA A 11 -7.25 23.73 0.62
C ALA A 11 -6.32 24.41 1.64
N LEU A 12 -5.03 24.04 1.68
CA LEU A 12 -4.04 24.69 2.55
C LEU A 12 -3.87 26.18 2.22
N ARG A 13 -3.75 26.51 0.93
CA ARG A 13 -3.62 27.91 0.47
C ARG A 13 -4.84 28.75 0.80
N GLU A 14 -6.04 28.21 0.62
CA GLU A 14 -7.31 28.90 0.95
C GLU A 14 -7.43 29.20 2.46
N LYS A 15 -6.74 28.42 3.30
CA LYS A 15 -6.66 28.66 4.76
C LYS A 15 -5.45 29.50 5.17
N GLY A 16 -4.59 29.92 4.23
CA GLY A 16 -3.36 30.65 4.53
C GLY A 16 -2.33 29.82 5.30
N LEU A 17 -2.39 28.49 5.19
CA LEU A 17 -1.47 27.58 5.86
C LEU A 17 -0.28 27.28 4.94
N GLU A 18 0.93 27.44 5.46
CA GLU A 18 2.19 27.04 4.80
C GLU A 18 2.68 25.73 5.43
N GLU A 19 2.12 24.62 4.97
CA GLU A 19 2.36 23.27 5.49
C GLU A 19 2.78 22.33 4.34
N ASP A 20 3.53 21.27 4.69
CA ASP A 20 3.82 20.21 3.74
C ASP A 20 2.54 19.38 3.49
N PRO A 21 2.02 19.29 2.25
CA PRO A 21 0.81 18.49 1.97
C PRO A 21 0.98 17.00 2.31
N ARG A 22 2.22 16.51 2.44
CA ARG A 22 2.51 15.14 2.89
C ARG A 22 2.17 14.89 4.36
N ASN A 23 2.00 15.96 5.17
CA ASN A 23 1.47 15.86 6.53
C ASN A 23 -0.03 15.50 6.55
N TYR A 24 -0.73 15.64 5.42
CA TYR A 24 -2.16 15.35 5.28
C TYR A 24 -2.43 14.12 4.41
N LEU A 25 -1.60 13.88 3.40
CA LEU A 25 -1.70 12.71 2.52
C LEU A 25 -0.30 12.20 2.18
N THR A 26 0.03 10.99 2.63
CA THR A 26 1.31 10.35 2.35
C THR A 26 1.12 8.96 1.75
N PHE A 27 2.03 8.57 0.86
CA PHE A 27 2.02 7.28 0.18
C PHE A 27 3.28 6.50 0.54
N PHE A 28 3.10 5.22 0.85
CA PHE A 28 4.20 4.31 1.17
C PHE A 28 4.12 3.04 0.33
N CYS A 29 5.26 2.37 0.20
CA CYS A 29 5.38 1.01 -0.30
C CYS A 29 6.24 0.17 0.65
N LEU A 30 6.22 -1.14 0.50
CA LEU A 30 7.02 -2.05 1.31
C LEU A 30 8.18 -2.62 0.48
N GLY A 31 9.35 -2.71 1.09
CA GLY A 31 10.54 -3.31 0.51
C GLY A 31 11.39 -3.96 1.59
N ASN A 32 12.10 -5.01 1.23
CA ASN A 32 13.07 -5.66 2.11
C ASN A 32 14.45 -5.64 1.48
N GLN A 33 15.48 -5.61 2.33
CA GLN A 33 16.87 -5.73 1.93
C GLN A 33 17.62 -6.59 2.93
N GLU A 34 18.31 -7.62 2.44
CA GLU A 34 18.94 -8.63 3.29
C GLU A 34 20.42 -8.79 2.97
N VAL A 35 21.27 -8.72 3.99
CA VAL A 35 22.68 -9.05 3.81
C VAL A 35 22.86 -10.54 3.48
N LYS A 36 23.83 -10.85 2.61
CA LYS A 36 24.23 -12.23 2.33
C LYS A 36 24.82 -12.88 3.58
N LYS A 37 24.31 -14.05 3.97
CA LYS A 37 24.76 -14.78 5.17
C LYS A 37 25.47 -16.07 4.80
N SER A 38 26.42 -16.49 5.64
CA SER A 38 27.07 -17.80 5.47
C SER A 38 26.05 -18.93 5.60
N GLY A 39 26.07 -19.86 4.64
CA GLY A 39 25.15 -21.01 4.60
C GLY A 39 23.77 -20.71 4.01
N GLU A 40 23.57 -19.54 3.38
CA GLU A 40 22.37 -19.30 2.58
C GLU A 40 22.33 -20.15 1.31
N TYR A 41 21.15 -20.30 0.72
CA TYR A 41 20.97 -21.01 -0.54
C TYR A 41 21.73 -20.31 -1.69
N GLU A 42 22.49 -21.08 -2.46
CA GLU A 42 23.16 -20.63 -3.68
C GLU A 42 22.44 -21.24 -4.91
N PRO A 43 21.85 -20.42 -5.79
CA PRO A 43 21.24 -20.92 -7.02
C PRO A 43 22.27 -21.58 -7.95
N SER A 44 21.85 -22.63 -8.67
CA SER A 44 22.69 -23.32 -9.66
C SER A 44 22.92 -22.51 -10.94
N GLU A 45 22.00 -21.60 -11.24
CA GLU A 45 22.02 -20.74 -12.43
C GLU A 45 22.01 -19.26 -12.03
N LYS A 46 22.53 -18.41 -12.91
CA LYS A 46 22.50 -16.96 -12.74
C LYS A 46 21.52 -16.34 -13.74
N PRO A 47 20.83 -15.26 -13.36
CA PRO A 47 20.00 -14.52 -14.30
C PRO A 47 20.81 -13.96 -15.47
N GLU A 48 20.12 -13.68 -16.57
CA GLU A 48 20.69 -13.05 -17.75
C GLU A 48 21.41 -11.74 -17.41
N PRO A 49 22.56 -11.45 -18.05
CA PRO A 49 23.25 -10.18 -17.88
C PRO A 49 22.36 -8.98 -18.20
N ASP A 50 22.57 -7.87 -17.50
CA ASP A 50 21.84 -6.59 -17.67
C ASP A 50 20.31 -6.66 -17.46
N SER A 51 19.81 -7.73 -16.83
CA SER A 51 18.41 -7.86 -16.44
C SER A 51 18.10 -7.17 -15.10
N ASP A 52 16.83 -6.83 -14.89
CA ASP A 52 16.37 -6.37 -13.56
C ASP A 52 16.53 -7.47 -12.51
N TYR A 53 16.50 -8.73 -12.92
CA TYR A 53 16.67 -9.86 -12.04
C TYR A 53 18.09 -9.88 -11.45
N ILE A 54 19.14 -9.79 -12.29
CA ILE A 54 20.51 -9.76 -11.76
C ILE A 54 20.75 -8.53 -10.89
N ARG A 55 20.24 -7.36 -11.29
CA ARG A 55 20.34 -6.12 -10.49
C ARG A 55 19.70 -6.26 -9.11
N ALA A 56 18.50 -6.84 -9.02
CA ALA A 56 17.81 -7.05 -7.76
C ALA A 56 18.50 -8.10 -6.87
N GLN A 57 18.98 -9.19 -7.48
CA GLN A 57 19.69 -10.26 -6.78
C GLN A 57 21.01 -9.74 -6.17
N GLU A 58 21.78 -8.96 -6.93
CA GLU A 58 23.05 -8.37 -6.47
C GLU A 58 22.84 -7.27 -5.42
N ALA A 59 21.85 -6.40 -5.62
CA ALA A 59 21.49 -5.37 -4.65
C ALA A 59 20.83 -5.94 -3.39
N ARG A 60 20.47 -7.24 -3.40
CA ARG A 60 19.86 -7.97 -2.29
C ARG A 60 18.60 -7.31 -1.73
N ARG A 61 17.80 -6.71 -2.62
CA ARG A 61 16.60 -5.98 -2.26
C ARG A 61 15.49 -6.22 -3.26
N PHE A 62 14.26 -6.29 -2.76
CA PHE A 62 13.09 -6.38 -3.61
C PHE A 62 11.86 -5.82 -2.88
N MET A 63 10.81 -5.49 -3.64
CA MET A 63 9.55 -5.07 -3.03
C MET A 63 8.93 -6.22 -2.24
N ILE A 64 8.33 -5.90 -1.10
CA ILE A 64 7.34 -6.77 -0.48
C ILE A 64 6.02 -6.43 -1.18
N TYR A 65 5.44 -7.41 -1.88
CA TYR A 65 4.26 -7.16 -2.67
C TYR A 65 3.03 -6.92 -1.78
N VAL A 66 2.52 -5.68 -1.79
CA VAL A 66 1.31 -5.30 -1.05
C VAL A 66 0.09 -5.81 -1.80
N HIS A 67 -0.33 -7.03 -1.48
CA HIS A 67 -1.55 -7.63 -2.03
C HIS A 67 -2.80 -7.32 -1.20
N THR A 68 -2.69 -6.47 -0.18
CA THR A 68 -3.78 -6.13 0.74
C THR A 68 -4.89 -5.32 0.06
N LYS A 69 -6.13 -5.57 0.45
CA LYS A 69 -7.32 -4.77 0.12
C LYS A 69 -8.06 -4.47 1.40
N MET A 70 -7.57 -3.45 2.10
CA MET A 70 -8.01 -3.10 3.44
C MET A 70 -8.02 -1.59 3.60
N MET A 71 -8.94 -1.10 4.42
CA MET A 71 -8.96 0.27 4.89
C MET A 71 -9.31 0.28 6.38
N ILE A 72 -8.62 1.12 7.15
CA ILE A 72 -8.93 1.40 8.56
C ILE A 72 -9.27 2.89 8.65
N VAL A 73 -10.38 3.21 9.31
CA VAL A 73 -10.87 4.57 9.55
C VAL A 73 -11.32 4.62 11.00
N ASP A 74 -10.53 5.28 11.86
CA ASP A 74 -10.77 5.31 13.31
C ASP A 74 -11.05 3.90 13.88
N GLU A 75 -12.25 3.65 14.43
CA GLU A 75 -12.69 2.37 15.01
C GLU A 75 -13.34 1.40 13.98
N TYR A 76 -13.21 1.67 12.68
CA TYR A 76 -13.77 0.86 11.60
C TYR A 76 -12.68 0.26 10.72
N ILE A 77 -12.90 -0.98 10.30
CA ILE A 77 -12.05 -1.69 9.35
C ILE A 77 -12.90 -2.30 8.24
N ILE A 78 -12.40 -2.26 7.01
CA ILE A 78 -12.93 -3.03 5.89
C ILE A 78 -11.81 -3.94 5.40
N ILE A 79 -12.09 -5.24 5.26
CA ILE A 79 -11.19 -6.22 4.64
C ILE A 79 -11.96 -6.92 3.52
N GLY A 80 -11.34 -7.09 2.36
CA GLY A 80 -11.97 -7.79 1.25
C GLY A 80 -11.03 -8.18 0.14
N SER A 81 -11.59 -8.39 -1.05
CA SER A 81 -10.87 -8.69 -2.29
C SER A 81 -10.73 -7.47 -3.23
N ALA A 82 -11.56 -6.44 -3.04
CA ALA A 82 -11.68 -5.29 -3.94
C ALA A 82 -10.48 -4.33 -3.90
N ASN A 83 -9.79 -4.16 -5.03
CA ASN A 83 -8.75 -3.14 -5.20
C ASN A 83 -9.35 -1.73 -5.28
N ILE A 84 -8.58 -0.69 -4.96
CA ILE A 84 -8.98 0.71 -5.23
C ILE A 84 -8.75 1.01 -6.72
N ASN A 85 -9.61 0.49 -7.58
CA ASN A 85 -9.65 0.76 -9.01
C ASN A 85 -11.04 0.49 -9.58
N GLN A 86 -11.28 0.91 -10.83
CA GLN A 86 -12.58 0.71 -11.48
C GLN A 86 -12.96 -0.77 -11.61
N ARG A 87 -12.01 -1.67 -11.85
CA ARG A 87 -12.30 -3.09 -12.07
C ARG A 87 -13.00 -3.73 -10.86
N SER A 88 -12.54 -3.40 -9.66
CA SER A 88 -13.09 -3.92 -8.41
C SER A 88 -14.26 -3.07 -7.86
N MET A 89 -14.26 -1.75 -8.10
CA MET A 89 -15.25 -0.83 -7.49
C MET A 89 -16.52 -0.58 -8.33
N ASP A 90 -16.54 -1.02 -9.60
CA ASP A 90 -17.65 -0.79 -10.53
C ASP A 90 -18.89 -1.65 -10.23
N GLY A 91 -18.70 -2.83 -9.63
CA GLY A 91 -19.78 -3.77 -9.30
C GLY A 91 -20.34 -4.58 -10.47
N SER A 92 -20.02 -4.22 -11.73
CA SER A 92 -20.43 -4.98 -12.93
C SER A 92 -19.26 -5.62 -13.70
N ARG A 93 -18.04 -5.46 -13.19
CA ARG A 93 -16.81 -6.02 -13.77
C ARG A 93 -16.38 -7.28 -13.02
N ASP A 94 -15.49 -7.15 -12.04
CA ASP A 94 -15.09 -8.28 -11.20
C ASP A 94 -16.07 -8.46 -10.05
N SER A 95 -16.36 -9.72 -9.72
CA SER A 95 -17.12 -10.06 -8.51
C SER A 95 -16.20 -9.94 -7.29
N GLU A 96 -16.50 -9.01 -6.40
CA GLU A 96 -15.72 -8.74 -5.19
C GLU A 96 -16.58 -8.91 -3.93
N ILE A 97 -15.93 -9.21 -2.80
CA ILE A 97 -16.57 -9.24 -1.48
C ILE A 97 -15.70 -8.48 -0.47
N ALA A 98 -16.35 -7.76 0.45
CA ALA A 98 -15.68 -7.09 1.55
C ALA A 98 -16.56 -7.14 2.81
N MET A 99 -15.92 -7.27 3.97
CA MET A 99 -16.57 -7.30 5.27
C MET A 99 -16.14 -6.07 6.08
N PRO A 100 -17.08 -5.21 6.50
CA PRO A 100 -16.81 -4.18 7.49
C PRO A 100 -16.84 -4.78 8.90
N ALA A 101 -15.98 -4.28 9.77
CA ALA A 101 -15.97 -4.56 11.21
C ALA A 101 -15.73 -3.26 11.98
N THR A 102 -16.13 -3.25 13.25
CA THR A 102 -15.87 -2.14 14.17
C THR A 102 -15.53 -2.68 15.54
N SER A 103 -14.66 -1.98 16.27
CA SER A 103 -14.39 -2.27 17.68
C SER A 103 -15.62 -1.91 18.52
N SER A 104 -16.25 -2.92 19.12
CA SER A 104 -17.41 -2.76 20.00
C SER A 104 -17.00 -2.28 21.40
N GLY A 105 -16.43 -1.08 21.50
CA GLY A 105 -16.39 -0.35 22.76
C GLY A 105 -17.79 0.20 23.08
N ASP A 106 -18.49 -0.41 24.04
CA ASP A 106 -19.76 0.03 24.62
C ASP A 106 -21.02 0.11 23.72
N GLN A 107 -21.54 -1.04 23.28
CA GLN A 107 -22.98 -1.20 22.97
C GLN A 107 -23.60 -2.46 23.59
N ALA A 108 -23.21 -2.76 24.83
CA ALA A 108 -23.90 -3.73 25.69
C ALA A 108 -24.32 -3.07 27.02
N ALA A 109 -24.87 -1.85 26.97
CA ALA A 109 -25.56 -1.19 28.09
C ALA A 109 -26.43 -0.02 27.62
N SER A 110 -27.60 -0.31 27.03
CA SER A 110 -28.77 0.58 27.05
C SER A 110 -30.04 -0.19 26.76
#